data_AF-A0A9E2UZL7-F1
#
_entry.id   AF-A0A9E2UZL7-F1
#
_cell.length_a   1.000
_cell.length_b   1.000
_cell.length_c   1.000
_cell.angle_alpha   90.00
_cell.angle_beta   90.00
_cell.angle_gamma   90.00
#
_symmetry.space_group_name_H-M   'P 1'
#
loop_
_entity.id
_entity.type
_entity.pdbx_description
1 polymer ?
#
loop_
_entity_poly.entity_id
_entity_poly.type
_entity_poly.pdbx_seq_one_letter_code
_entity_poly.pdbx_strand_id
1 'polypeptide(L)'
;MDTERCACCKKHKSELKPFGRGGYRFFGDFNGELLCETSRPVYPPDDLEDKVYAQFFGQCQTDAEYEKAREAMVQAYGEEIAEEITHFALGKSATVWLCRHCIALDWDEFHAKRRQACSSNQAGGSYRISGEMGQV
;
A
#
# COMPACT_ATOMS: atom_id res chain seq x y z
N MET A 1 10.07 0.79 11.11
CA MET A 1 9.91 0.25 9.74
C MET A 1 11.26 -0.22 9.26
N ASP A 2 11.37 -1.45 8.76
CA ASP A 2 12.64 -1.97 8.22
C ASP A 2 13.03 -1.21 6.95
N THR A 3 13.91 -0.23 7.10
CA THR A 3 14.46 0.57 5.99
C THR A 3 15.51 -0.19 5.17
N GLU A 4 15.77 -1.46 5.50
CA GLU A 4 16.77 -2.32 4.85
C GLU A 4 16.20 -3.21 3.75
N ARG A 5 14.87 -3.25 3.60
CA ARG A 5 14.19 -4.09 2.61
C ARG A 5 13.28 -3.25 1.72
N CYS A 6 13.15 -3.68 0.46
CA CYS A 6 12.16 -3.08 -0.42
C CYS A 6 10.75 -3.37 0.09
N ALA A 7 9.95 -2.32 0.31
CA ALA A 7 8.57 -2.47 0.81
C ALA A 7 7.66 -3.29 -0.12
N CYS A 8 7.95 -3.29 -1.44
CA CYS A 8 7.21 -4.05 -2.45
C CYS A 8 7.69 -5.51 -2.55
N CYS A 9 8.95 -5.75 -2.95
CA CYS A 9 9.44 -7.10 -3.25
C CYS A 9 10.17 -7.80 -2.10
N LYS A 10 10.29 -7.15 -0.93
CA LYS A 10 10.88 -7.67 0.32
C LYS A 10 12.36 -8.07 0.27
N LYS A 11 13.02 -7.94 -0.88
CA LYS A 11 14.47 -8.13 -1.04
C LYS A 11 15.26 -7.18 -0.12
N HIS A 12 16.31 -7.71 0.49
CA HIS A 12 17.23 -6.95 1.32
C HIS A 12 18.18 -6.09 0.47
N LYS A 13 18.64 -4.95 1.00
CA LYS A 13 19.57 -4.03 0.31
C LYS A 13 20.80 -4.73 -0.30
N SER A 14 21.35 -5.73 0.37
CA SER A 14 22.50 -6.52 -0.12
C SER A 14 22.22 -7.30 -1.41
N GLU A 15 20.96 -7.54 -1.74
CA GLU A 15 20.52 -8.25 -2.96
C GLU A 15 20.16 -7.28 -4.09
N LEU A 16 20.16 -5.97 -3.81
CA LEU A 16 19.73 -4.95 -4.75
C LEU A 16 20.91 -4.43 -5.56
N LYS A 17 20.62 -4.11 -6.83
CA LYS A 17 21.53 -3.33 -7.65
C LYS A 17 21.29 -1.84 -7.36
N PRO A 18 22.33 -1.02 -7.29
CA PRO A 18 22.16 0.41 -7.12
C PRO A 18 21.42 1.02 -8.31
N PHE A 19 20.82 2.18 -8.05
CA PHE A 19 20.31 3.08 -9.07
C PHE A 19 21.46 3.61 -9.93
N GLY A 20 21.30 3.57 -11.25
CA GLY A 20 22.33 3.97 -12.21
C GLY A 20 22.33 5.48 -12.48
N ARG A 21 23.42 5.97 -13.09
CA ARG A 21 23.54 7.36 -13.55
C ARG A 21 22.52 7.67 -14.63
N GLY A 22 21.71 8.70 -14.41
CA GLY A 22 20.61 9.11 -15.29
C GLY A 22 19.30 8.96 -14.56
N GLY A 23 19.00 9.93 -13.69
CA GLY A 23 17.77 9.93 -12.90
C GLY A 23 16.54 9.78 -13.78
N TYR A 24 15.56 9.02 -13.29
CA TYR A 24 14.21 9.14 -13.83
C TYR A 24 13.82 10.62 -13.70
N ARG A 25 13.54 11.28 -14.84
CA ARG A 25 13.26 12.72 -14.94
C ARG A 25 12.27 13.24 -13.89
N PHE A 26 11.40 12.36 -13.40
CA PHE A 26 10.32 12.66 -12.47
C PHE A 26 10.63 12.39 -11.00
N PHE A 27 11.65 11.61 -10.66
CA PHE A 27 11.87 11.16 -9.27
C PHE A 27 13.16 11.71 -8.63
N GLY A 28 14.08 12.30 -9.41
CA GLY A 28 15.32 12.90 -8.88
C GLY A 28 16.58 12.08 -9.16
N ASP A 29 17.72 12.57 -8.65
CA ASP A 29 19.01 11.88 -8.73
C ASP A 29 19.15 10.92 -7.53
N PHE A 30 19.14 9.61 -7.81
CA PHE A 30 19.35 8.55 -6.83
C PHE A 30 20.63 7.76 -7.08
N ASN A 31 21.61 8.34 -7.79
CA ASN A 31 22.79 7.63 -8.24
C ASN A 31 23.51 6.94 -7.08
N GLY A 32 23.63 5.61 -7.15
CA GLY A 32 24.31 4.80 -6.13
C GLY A 32 23.42 4.33 -4.97
N GLU A 33 22.22 4.88 -4.81
CA GLU A 33 21.28 4.40 -3.79
C GLU A 33 20.81 2.98 -4.08
N LEU A 34 20.38 2.26 -3.05
CA LEU A 34 19.80 0.90 -3.18
C LEU A 34 18.28 0.90 -2.99
N LEU A 35 17.79 1.79 -2.13
CA LEU A 35 16.37 2.04 -1.89
C LEU A 35 16.14 3.55 -1.93
N CYS A 36 15.00 3.95 -2.45
CA CYS A 36 14.55 5.33 -2.46
C CYS A 36 13.27 5.46 -1.66
N GLU A 37 13.20 6.52 -0.88
CA GLU A 37 12.00 6.92 -0.16
C GLU A 37 10.97 7.49 -1.15
N THR A 38 9.73 7.06 -1.03
CA THR A 38 8.61 7.58 -1.84
C THR A 38 7.31 7.44 -1.08
N SER A 39 6.29 8.21 -1.45
CA SER A 39 4.96 8.10 -0.86
C SER A 39 4.08 7.21 -1.72
N ARG A 40 3.48 6.17 -1.12
CA ARG A 40 2.56 5.26 -1.82
C ARG A 40 1.31 5.01 -0.98
N PRO A 41 0.12 4.86 -1.60
CA PRO A 41 -1.08 4.42 -0.90
C PRO A 41 -0.82 3.14 -0.11
N VAL A 42 -1.28 3.11 1.15
CA VAL A 42 -1.02 1.97 2.06
C VAL A 42 -1.78 0.72 1.60
N TYR A 43 -2.97 0.92 1.06
CA TYR A 43 -3.92 -0.12 0.70
C TYR A 43 -4.16 -0.13 -0.82
N PRO A 44 -4.32 -1.31 -1.43
CA PRO A 44 -4.89 -1.38 -2.77
C PRO A 44 -6.33 -0.85 -2.71
N PRO A 45 -6.84 -0.18 -3.74
CA PRO A 45 -8.28 0.03 -3.85
C PRO A 45 -8.94 -1.34 -3.85
N ASP A 46 -9.87 -1.55 -2.93
CA ASP A 46 -10.81 -2.64 -3.09
C ASP A 46 -11.97 -2.20 -4.00
N ASP A 47 -12.61 -3.18 -4.65
CA ASP A 47 -13.74 -2.92 -5.57
C ASP A 47 -14.92 -2.23 -4.87
N LEU A 48 -15.00 -2.26 -3.53
CA LEU A 48 -16.06 -1.67 -2.74
C LEU A 48 -15.75 -0.19 -2.44
N GLU A 49 -14.56 0.13 -1.97
CA GLU A 49 -13.99 1.44 -1.73
C GLU A 49 -14.08 2.30 -2.99
N ASP A 50 -13.67 1.78 -4.15
CA ASP A 50 -13.78 2.51 -5.43
C ASP A 50 -15.24 2.81 -5.80
N LYS A 51 -16.15 1.84 -5.58
CA LYS A 51 -17.58 2.03 -5.84
C LYS A 51 -18.22 3.02 -4.89
N VAL A 52 -17.93 2.91 -3.60
CA VAL A 52 -18.45 3.81 -2.58
C VAL A 52 -17.86 5.21 -2.80
N TYR A 53 -16.57 5.32 -3.11
CA TYR A 53 -15.97 6.59 -3.43
C TYR A 53 -16.60 7.25 -4.66
N ALA A 54 -16.75 6.51 -5.76
CA ALA A 54 -17.43 7.00 -6.96
C ALA A 54 -18.89 7.40 -6.69
N GLN A 55 -19.59 6.64 -5.84
CA GLN A 55 -20.98 6.88 -5.48
C GLN A 55 -21.18 8.16 -4.65
N PHE A 56 -20.32 8.39 -3.65
CA PHE A 56 -20.50 9.50 -2.69
C PHE A 56 -19.68 10.73 -3.04
N PHE A 57 -18.43 10.55 -3.48
CA PHE A 57 -17.48 11.65 -3.68
C PHE A 57 -17.15 11.97 -5.13
N GLY A 58 -17.48 11.08 -6.08
CA GLY A 58 -17.08 11.20 -7.49
C GLY A 58 -17.60 12.45 -8.22
N GLN A 59 -18.55 13.19 -7.64
CA GLN A 59 -19.09 14.44 -8.20
C GLN A 59 -18.91 15.66 -7.29
N CYS A 60 -18.28 15.53 -6.13
CA CYS A 60 -18.07 16.66 -5.23
C CYS A 60 -17.06 17.65 -5.84
N GLN A 61 -17.40 18.93 -5.84
CA GLN A 61 -16.53 20.02 -6.33
C GLN A 61 -16.12 20.99 -5.22
N THR A 62 -16.80 20.92 -4.08
CA THR A 62 -16.59 21.82 -2.94
C THR A 62 -16.51 21.06 -1.62
N ASP A 63 -15.85 21.64 -0.62
CA ASP A 63 -15.72 21.05 0.72
C ASP A 63 -17.10 20.81 1.37
N ALA A 64 -18.07 21.69 1.13
CA ALA A 64 -19.42 21.54 1.66
C ALA A 64 -20.18 20.35 1.04
N GLU A 65 -19.94 20.04 -0.23
CA GLU A 65 -20.46 18.83 -0.87
C GLU A 65 -19.75 17.58 -0.34
N TYR A 66 -18.45 17.69 -0.05
CA TYR A 66 -17.66 16.61 0.51
C TYR A 66 -18.15 16.20 1.91
N GLU A 67 -18.41 17.17 2.80
CA GLU A 67 -18.95 16.87 4.13
C GLU A 67 -20.35 16.26 4.05
N LYS A 68 -21.23 16.75 3.17
CA LYS A 68 -22.55 16.15 2.96
C LYS A 68 -22.46 14.71 2.43
N ALA A 69 -21.54 14.46 1.51
CA ALA A 69 -21.27 13.11 1.00
C ALA A 69 -20.76 12.18 2.11
N ARG A 70 -19.86 12.68 2.97
CA ARG A 70 -19.35 11.96 4.14
C ARG A 70 -20.47 11.63 5.13
N GLU A 71 -21.33 12.58 5.47
CA GLU A 71 -22.50 12.36 6.33
C GLU A 71 -23.45 11.29 5.75
N ALA A 72 -23.73 11.35 4.44
CA ALA A 72 -24.56 10.36 3.76
C ALA A 72 -23.91 8.96 3.77
N MET A 73 -22.59 8.88 3.62
CA MET A 73 -21.84 7.63 3.71
C MET A 73 -21.86 7.05 5.13
N VAL A 74 -21.69 7.89 6.16
CA VAL A 74 -21.79 7.48 7.58
C VAL A 74 -23.20 6.92 7.88
N GLN A 75 -24.25 7.55 7.33
CA GLN A 75 -25.61 7.04 7.49
C GLN A 75 -25.84 5.68 6.80
N ALA A 76 -25.20 5.44 5.66
CA ALA A 76 -25.38 4.23 4.88
C ALA A 76 -24.56 3.03 5.40
N TYR A 77 -23.33 3.27 5.86
CA TYR A 77 -22.36 2.22 6.19
C TYR A 77 -21.87 2.24 7.64
N GLY A 78 -22.22 3.27 8.41
CA GLY A 78 -21.69 3.49 9.75
C GLY A 78 -20.39 4.28 9.77
N GLU A 79 -20.07 4.84 10.92
CA GLU A 79 -18.94 5.76 11.12
C GLU A 79 -17.58 5.10 10.87
N GLU A 80 -17.37 3.87 11.34
CA GLU A 80 -16.12 3.13 11.20
C GLU A 80 -15.77 2.86 9.73
N ILE A 81 -16.71 2.32 8.96
CA ILE A 81 -16.52 2.03 7.52
C ILE A 81 -16.36 3.35 6.74
N ALA A 82 -17.16 4.36 7.06
CA ALA A 82 -17.05 5.67 6.42
C ALA A 82 -15.68 6.31 6.66
N GLU A 83 -15.12 6.20 7.88
CA GLU A 83 -13.79 6.71 8.20
C GLU A 83 -12.69 5.93 7.47
N GLU A 84 -12.79 4.61 7.37
CA GLU A 84 -11.84 3.77 6.63
C GLU A 84 -11.80 4.15 5.14
N ILE A 85 -12.97 4.23 4.50
CA ILE A 85 -13.09 4.63 3.09
C ILE A 85 -12.65 6.08 2.89
N THR A 86 -12.97 7.00 3.81
CA THR A 86 -12.51 8.39 3.71
C THR A 86 -11.00 8.47 3.88
N HIS A 87 -10.39 7.69 4.78
CA HIS A 87 -8.94 7.60 4.93
C HIS A 87 -8.26 7.04 3.69
N PHE A 88 -8.89 6.06 3.05
CA PHE A 88 -8.43 5.49 1.79
C PHE A 88 -8.48 6.55 0.67
N ALA A 89 -9.64 7.18 0.51
CA ALA A 89 -9.96 8.21 -0.48
C ALA A 89 -9.11 9.47 -0.37
N LEU A 90 -8.83 9.94 0.85
CA LEU A 90 -7.96 11.07 1.12
C LEU A 90 -6.47 10.71 0.96
N GLY A 91 -6.17 9.49 0.48
CA GLY A 91 -4.86 9.11 0.05
C GLY A 91 -3.87 9.13 1.20
N LYS A 92 -4.16 8.42 2.31
CA LYS A 92 -3.12 8.09 3.29
C LYS A 92 -2.02 7.30 2.60
N SER A 93 -1.07 8.04 2.07
CA SER A 93 0.14 7.55 1.49
C SER A 93 1.10 7.31 2.64
N ALA A 94 1.61 6.09 2.78
CA ALA A 94 2.74 5.87 3.66
C ALA A 94 4.02 6.15 2.89
N THR A 95 4.96 6.72 3.62
CA THR A 95 6.35 6.73 3.19
C THR A 95 6.87 5.30 3.17
N VAL A 96 7.34 4.86 2.00
CA VAL A 96 7.87 3.51 1.75
C VAL A 96 9.21 3.58 1.05
N TRP A 97 10.05 2.56 1.28
CA TRP A 97 11.37 2.44 0.67
C TRP A 97 11.35 1.42 -0.47
N LEU A 98 11.58 1.86 -1.70
CA LEU A 98 11.48 1.02 -2.90
C LEU A 98 12.80 0.88 -3.63
N CYS A 99 13.06 -0.31 -4.18
CA CYS A 99 14.22 -0.54 -5.02
C CYS A 99 13.97 -0.02 -6.44
N ARG A 100 15.05 0.04 -7.24
CA ARG A 100 15.02 0.53 -8.63
C ARG A 100 14.00 -0.12 -9.55
N HIS A 101 13.61 -1.36 -9.27
CA HIS A 101 12.64 -2.11 -10.08
C HIS A 101 11.20 -1.92 -9.61
N CYS A 102 11.00 -1.47 -8.37
CA CYS A 102 9.67 -1.34 -7.78
C CYS A 102 9.20 0.11 -7.71
N ILE A 103 10.12 1.08 -7.75
CA ILE A 103 9.78 2.49 -7.70
C ILE A 103 9.00 2.97 -8.92
N ALA A 104 9.24 2.36 -10.10
CA ALA A 104 8.62 2.74 -11.36
C ALA A 104 7.27 2.03 -11.60
N LEU A 105 6.85 1.13 -10.70
CA LEU A 105 5.57 0.46 -10.83
C LEU A 105 4.43 1.45 -10.64
N ASP A 106 3.37 1.25 -11.43
CA ASP A 106 2.11 1.92 -11.17
C ASP A 106 1.45 1.36 -9.90
N TRP A 107 0.26 1.88 -9.59
CA TRP A 107 -0.44 1.54 -8.36
C TRP A 107 -0.85 0.05 -8.32
N ASP A 108 -1.47 -0.44 -9.39
CA ASP A 108 -1.97 -1.82 -9.46
C ASP A 108 -0.83 -2.83 -9.44
N GLU A 109 0.22 -2.58 -10.24
CA GLU A 109 1.43 -3.40 -10.30
C GLU A 109 2.11 -3.46 -8.93
N PHE A 110 2.20 -2.33 -8.22
CA PHE A 110 2.80 -2.25 -6.90
C PHE A 110 2.09 -3.16 -5.89
N HIS A 111 0.76 -3.09 -5.79
CA HIS A 111 0.03 -3.91 -4.83
C HIS A 111 -0.06 -5.38 -5.25
N ALA A 112 -0.21 -5.68 -6.54
CA ALA A 112 -0.18 -7.05 -7.04
C ALA A 112 1.15 -7.72 -6.64
N LYS A 113 2.27 -7.05 -6.91
CA LYS A 113 3.61 -7.56 -6.57
C LYS A 113 3.85 -7.63 -5.06
N ARG A 114 3.34 -6.66 -4.29
CA ARG A 114 3.41 -6.70 -2.81
C ARG A 114 2.65 -7.90 -2.23
N ARG A 115 1.46 -8.21 -2.76
CA ARG A 115 0.67 -9.40 -2.37
C ARG A 115 1.40 -10.70 -2.69
N GLN A 116 2.00 -10.80 -3.87
CA GLN A 116 2.82 -11.96 -4.25
C GLN A 116 4.02 -12.15 -3.31
N ALA A 117 4.72 -11.07 -2.94
CA ALA A 117 5.85 -11.15 -2.02
C ALA A 117 5.42 -11.55 -0.60
N CYS A 118 4.29 -11.04 -0.10
CA CYS A 118 3.77 -11.43 1.22
C CYS A 118 3.30 -12.89 1.26
N SER A 119 2.58 -13.38 0.24
CA SER A 119 2.13 -14.77 0.16
C SER A 119 3.31 -15.75 0.01
N SER A 120 4.36 -15.37 -0.72
CA SER A 120 5.57 -16.18 -0.87
C SER A 120 6.37 -16.30 0.43
N ASN A 121 6.30 -15.30 1.31
CA ASN A 121 6.97 -15.31 2.62
C ASN A 121 6.21 -16.13 3.67
N GLN A 122 4.90 -16.34 3.52
CA GLN A 122 4.10 -17.21 4.40
C GLN A 122 4.34 -18.70 4.17
N ALA A 123 4.83 -19.10 2.99
CA ALA A 123 5.15 -20.49 2.69
C ALA A 123 6.39 -21.03 3.45
N GLY A 124 7.16 -20.17 4.15
CA GLY A 124 8.34 -20.56 4.94
C GLY A 124 8.12 -20.61 6.46
N GLY A 125 6.93 -20.25 6.95
CA GLY A 125 6.63 -20.13 8.38
C GLY A 125 5.58 -21.14 8.85
N SER A 126 5.87 -22.44 8.74
CA SER A 126 5.09 -23.46 9.45
C SER A 126 5.38 -23.32 10.95
N TYR A 127 4.58 -22.53 11.64
CA TYR A 127 4.38 -22.75 13.07
C TYR A 127 3.65 -24.09 13.20
N ARG A 128 4.42 -25.17 13.39
CA ARG A 128 3.91 -26.40 13.99
C ARG A 128 3.37 -26.02 15.35
N ILE A 129 2.06 -25.83 15.46
CA ILE A 129 1.38 -25.94 16.74
C ILE A 129 1.48 -27.41 17.09
N SER A 130 2.51 -27.77 17.86
CA SER A 130 2.62 -29.06 18.52
C SER A 130 1.49 -29.15 19.54
N GLY A 131 0.33 -29.60 19.09
CA GLY A 131 -0.76 -30.01 19.97
C GLY A 131 -0.40 -31.34 20.63
N GLU A 132 0.32 -31.29 21.74
CA GLU A 132 0.32 -32.39 22.71
C GLU A 132 -1.07 -32.42 23.35
N MET A 133 -1.99 -33.18 22.75
CA MET A 133 -3.20 -33.62 23.44
C MET A 133 -2.79 -34.70 24.44
N GLY A 134 -2.79 -34.34 25.72
CA GLY A 134 -2.67 -35.28 26.82
C GLY A 134 -3.76 -36.36 26.73
N GLN A 135 -3.34 -37.62 26.82
CA GLN A 135 -4.24 -38.74 27.04
C GLN A 135 -4.51 -38.87 28.55
N VAL A 136 -5.82 -38.79 28.85
CA VAL A 136 -6.63 -39.45 29.89
C VAL A 136 -5.93 -39.98 31.14
#